data_AF-A0A938NNS4-F1
#
_entry.id   AF-A0A938NNS4-F1
#
_cell.length_a   1.000
_cell.length_b   1.000
_cell.length_c   1.000
_cell.angle_alpha   90.00
_cell.angle_beta   90.00
_cell.angle_gamma   90.00
#
_symmetry.space_group_name_H-M   'P 1'
#
loop_
_entity.id
_entity.type
_entity.pdbx_description
1 polymer ?
#
loop_
_entity_poly.entity_id
_entity_poly.type
_entity_poly.pdbx_seq_one_letter_code
_entity_poly.pdbx_strand_id
1 'polypeptide(L)'
;MKKLFSLIFLSLLLIPVLSSGEDLYEEQLNKGIRNSEPYAYVLIKQSKADTAHAKEIFRKALQYSPDLPAVYFELSKASFSFSTDGIFESVDYMLQGISAYQRNFWWSFTLVGSLYMSFIISFIVSIIIIIFIRLSNDLQLLSHDIKEVKTKVLLLLVLAFALTGPIFLIGGLLFILGLYLKKRDRIVVYLYLLFLLISPLVFKTISMFFNAPASNELKAVVQVNESKGNKYALSMLRDRNDDVALFSYALALKKEGRYSEAADIYKKLIVKKPEPRLYINLANCYVGMNDIERAKEFYRKSIEMKPLPSAYYNLSQVLRESLDFVRGEEYFLAAQRLDREAVSRFQAIVSKNPNRFVIDESIPVSTLWIYAQGRTRNVSTMGLSIIPSALISIIAIFLMVLFYMLNRRIKHWAYRCKRCGTILCNKCEKHILWGRMCMQCYRSLVKLDELDAKERVARLLTVYEYQKQRRDMIKIISYILPGLAQIYAGDVFYGLLFLWTFLFFLCIPVMNSLFLTETFSFSHLWLNWSSLILLIAVYFLSNIITRRRLDKGWL
;
A
#
# COMPACT_ATOMS: atom_id res chain seq x y z
N MET A 1 31.70 -13.06 -29.05
CA MET A 1 32.17 -14.14 -28.16
C MET A 1 31.34 -14.28 -26.88
N LYS A 2 31.19 -13.27 -26.00
CA LYS A 2 30.37 -13.39 -24.75
C LYS A 2 28.90 -13.80 -24.94
N LYS A 3 28.21 -13.30 -25.97
CA LYS A 3 26.82 -13.72 -26.30
C LYS A 3 26.73 -15.14 -26.86
N LEU A 4 27.74 -15.58 -27.61
CA LEU A 4 27.82 -16.95 -28.14
C LEU A 4 28.12 -17.94 -27.00
N PHE A 5 28.99 -17.55 -26.07
CA PHE A 5 29.29 -18.33 -24.87
C PHE A 5 28.10 -18.40 -23.92
N SER A 6 27.29 -17.35 -23.79
CA SER A 6 26.05 -17.42 -23.01
C SER A 6 24.98 -18.27 -23.68
N LEU A 7 24.88 -18.27 -25.01
CA LEU A 7 23.98 -19.17 -25.76
C LEU A 7 24.45 -20.63 -25.73
N ILE A 8 25.75 -20.88 -25.83
CA ILE A 8 26.35 -22.22 -25.73
C ILE A 8 26.24 -22.75 -24.30
N PHE A 9 26.39 -21.90 -23.29
CA PHE A 9 26.15 -22.27 -21.89
C PHE A 9 24.67 -22.51 -21.59
N LEU A 10 23.75 -21.75 -22.22
CA LEU A 10 22.31 -21.99 -22.14
C LEU A 10 21.91 -23.29 -22.87
N SER A 11 22.52 -23.58 -24.02
CA SER A 11 22.28 -24.82 -24.75
C SER A 11 22.88 -26.02 -24.02
N LEU A 12 24.06 -25.89 -23.40
CA LEU A 12 24.67 -26.93 -22.55
C LEU A 12 23.89 -27.20 -21.25
N LEU A 13 23.17 -26.22 -20.71
CA LEU A 13 22.22 -26.43 -19.61
C LEU A 13 20.91 -27.11 -20.05
N LEU A 14 20.56 -27.04 -21.33
CA LEU A 14 19.38 -27.68 -21.92
C LEU A 14 19.64 -29.12 -22.41
N ILE A 15 20.90 -29.50 -22.64
CA ILE A 15 21.28 -30.80 -23.23
C ILE A 15 21.01 -32.03 -22.34
N PRO A 16 21.03 -32.00 -20.98
CA PRO A 16 20.66 -33.19 -20.21
C PRO A 16 19.14 -33.37 -20.06
N VAL A 17 18.31 -32.41 -20.50
CA VAL A 17 16.84 -32.44 -20.29
C VAL A 17 16.10 -33.05 -21.48
N LEU A 18 16.69 -33.09 -22.67
CA LEU A 18 16.07 -33.76 -23.83
C LEU A 18 16.24 -35.29 -23.83
N SER A 19 16.99 -35.87 -22.89
CA SER A 19 17.35 -37.31 -22.94
C SER A 19 16.42 -38.24 -22.15
N SER A 20 15.41 -37.76 -21.43
CA SER A 20 14.52 -38.63 -20.62
C SER A 20 13.12 -38.83 -21.18
N GLY A 21 12.67 -38.05 -22.16
CA GLY A 21 11.29 -38.14 -22.67
C GLY A 21 10.21 -37.80 -21.64
N GLU A 22 10.57 -37.30 -20.46
CA GLU A 22 9.63 -36.83 -19.43
C GLU A 22 9.26 -35.36 -19.67
N ASP A 23 7.98 -35.02 -19.50
CA ASP A 23 7.49 -33.64 -19.59
C ASP A 23 8.15 -32.76 -18.51
N LEU A 24 8.77 -31.64 -18.92
CA LEU A 24 9.39 -30.63 -18.04
C LEU A 24 8.46 -30.20 -16.89
N TYR A 25 7.15 -30.19 -17.14
CA TYR A 25 6.14 -29.90 -16.12
C TYR A 25 6.09 -30.96 -15.02
N GLU A 26 6.13 -32.24 -15.39
CA GLU A 26 6.09 -33.36 -14.46
C GLU A 26 7.36 -33.41 -13.60
N GLU A 27 8.53 -33.15 -14.19
CA GLU A 27 9.80 -33.04 -13.44
C GLU A 27 9.76 -31.89 -12.43
N GLN A 28 9.20 -30.75 -12.81
CA GLN A 28 9.01 -29.60 -11.93
C GLN A 28 8.14 -29.98 -10.71
N LEU A 29 7.00 -30.62 -10.96
CA LEU A 29 6.09 -31.07 -9.89
C LEU A 29 6.74 -32.14 -9.01
N ASN A 30 7.49 -33.08 -9.58
CA ASN A 30 8.21 -34.12 -8.85
C ASN A 30 9.26 -33.53 -7.88
N LYS A 31 9.80 -32.35 -8.17
CA LYS A 31 10.68 -31.58 -7.27
C LYS A 31 9.93 -30.75 -6.21
N GLY A 32 8.59 -30.84 -6.16
CA GLY A 32 7.75 -30.05 -5.26
C GLY A 32 7.71 -28.57 -5.62
N ILE A 33 7.99 -28.24 -6.88
CA ILE A 33 7.95 -26.88 -7.42
C ILE A 33 6.62 -26.72 -8.18
N ARG A 34 5.78 -25.78 -7.71
CA ARG A 34 4.49 -25.48 -8.33
C ARG A 34 4.54 -24.21 -9.17
N ASN A 35 5.43 -23.28 -8.82
CA ASN A 35 5.49 -21.96 -9.44
C ASN A 35 6.89 -21.69 -10.01
N SER A 36 7.07 -21.94 -11.31
CA SER A 36 8.26 -21.53 -12.05
C SER A 36 8.08 -20.15 -12.69
N GLU A 37 8.07 -19.11 -11.86
CA GLU A 37 7.83 -17.72 -12.33
C GLU A 37 8.79 -17.31 -13.47
N PRO A 38 10.12 -17.59 -13.41
CA PRO A 38 11.02 -17.23 -14.51
C PRO A 38 10.60 -17.84 -15.85
N TYR A 39 10.12 -19.10 -15.85
CA TYR A 39 9.65 -19.76 -17.06
C TYR A 39 8.33 -19.17 -17.56
N ALA A 40 7.38 -18.92 -16.66
CA ALA A 40 6.13 -18.25 -17.00
C ALA A 40 6.37 -16.86 -17.61
N TYR A 41 7.34 -16.10 -17.10
CA TYR A 41 7.71 -14.80 -17.69
C TYR A 41 8.37 -14.93 -19.07
N VAL A 42 9.14 -15.98 -19.33
CA VAL A 42 9.66 -16.26 -20.69
C VAL A 42 8.50 -16.53 -21.64
N LEU A 43 7.51 -17.31 -21.24
CA LEU A 43 6.31 -17.57 -22.05
C LEU A 43 5.49 -16.29 -22.30
N ILE A 44 5.30 -15.45 -21.28
CA ILE A 44 4.67 -14.12 -21.43
C ILE A 44 5.45 -13.24 -22.42
N LYS A 45 6.78 -13.33 -22.43
CA LYS A 45 7.58 -12.58 -23.40
C LYS A 45 7.45 -13.16 -24.81
N GLN A 46 7.36 -14.47 -24.94
CA GLN A 46 7.17 -15.17 -26.21
C GLN A 46 5.82 -14.85 -26.87
N SER A 47 4.74 -14.75 -26.09
CA SER A 47 3.40 -14.41 -26.62
C SER A 47 3.32 -12.99 -27.20
N LYS A 48 4.25 -12.09 -26.85
CA LYS A 48 4.36 -10.77 -27.50
C LYS A 48 4.90 -10.85 -28.92
N ALA A 49 5.63 -11.92 -29.27
CA ALA A 49 6.13 -12.17 -30.62
C ALA A 49 5.15 -13.00 -31.45
N ASP A 50 4.42 -13.93 -30.82
CA ASP A 50 3.34 -14.71 -31.45
C ASP A 50 1.99 -14.33 -30.85
N THR A 51 1.39 -13.28 -31.40
CA THR A 51 0.09 -12.77 -30.92
C THR A 51 -1.07 -13.68 -31.31
N ALA A 52 -0.93 -14.50 -32.35
CA ALA A 52 -1.96 -15.42 -32.81
C ALA A 52 -2.22 -16.55 -31.79
N HIS A 53 -1.15 -17.10 -31.20
CA HIS A 53 -1.24 -18.16 -30.19
C HIS A 53 -1.09 -17.66 -28.75
N ALA A 54 -1.21 -16.34 -28.52
CA ALA A 54 -0.94 -15.75 -27.21
C ALA A 54 -1.78 -16.36 -26.08
N LYS A 55 -3.09 -16.61 -26.30
CA LYS A 55 -3.96 -17.23 -25.29
C LYS A 55 -3.48 -18.63 -24.88
N GLU A 56 -3.03 -19.43 -25.83
CA GLU A 56 -2.51 -20.78 -25.56
C GLU A 56 -1.20 -20.72 -24.79
N ILE A 57 -0.29 -19.83 -25.20
CA ILE A 57 0.99 -19.60 -24.50
C ILE A 57 0.74 -19.15 -23.06
N PHE A 58 -0.25 -18.29 -22.81
CA PHE A 58 -0.60 -17.87 -21.45
C PHE A 58 -1.25 -18.99 -20.63
N ARG A 59 -2.10 -19.84 -21.22
CA ARG A 59 -2.63 -21.03 -20.52
C ARG A 59 -1.50 -21.98 -20.14
N LYS A 60 -0.49 -22.15 -21.01
CA LYS A 60 0.73 -22.89 -20.68
C LYS A 60 1.51 -22.19 -19.56
N ALA A 61 1.67 -20.87 -19.59
CA ALA A 61 2.32 -20.13 -18.51
C ALA A 61 1.59 -20.33 -17.16
N LEU A 62 0.26 -20.39 -17.18
CA LEU A 62 -0.56 -20.60 -16.00
C LEU A 62 -0.40 -22.01 -15.44
N GLN A 63 -0.27 -23.02 -16.30
CA GLN A 63 0.03 -24.39 -15.89
C GLN A 63 1.33 -24.46 -15.06
N TYR A 64 2.38 -23.76 -15.50
CA TYR A 64 3.69 -23.75 -14.84
C TYR A 64 3.78 -22.80 -13.63
N SER A 65 2.87 -21.82 -13.50
CA SER A 65 2.82 -20.85 -12.40
C SER A 65 1.40 -20.39 -12.11
N PRO A 66 0.57 -21.23 -11.47
CA PRO A 66 -0.83 -20.92 -11.18
C PRO A 66 -1.01 -19.80 -10.15
N ASP A 67 0.01 -19.52 -9.32
CA ASP A 67 -0.05 -18.48 -8.31
C ASP A 67 0.61 -17.16 -8.76
N LEU A 68 0.95 -17.02 -10.04
CA LEU A 68 1.54 -15.80 -10.60
C LEU A 68 0.46 -14.85 -11.16
N PRO A 69 0.19 -13.69 -10.51
CA PRO A 69 -0.87 -12.79 -10.97
C PRO A 69 -0.65 -12.22 -12.38
N ALA A 70 0.61 -12.10 -12.82
CA ALA A 70 0.95 -11.56 -14.13
C ALA A 70 0.26 -12.31 -15.28
N VAL A 71 0.21 -13.65 -15.20
CA VAL A 71 -0.36 -14.49 -16.26
C VAL A 71 -1.85 -14.21 -16.43
N TYR A 72 -2.58 -14.09 -15.32
CA TYR A 72 -4.01 -13.77 -15.32
C TYR A 72 -4.31 -12.39 -15.93
N PHE A 73 -3.49 -11.38 -15.64
CA PHE A 73 -3.69 -10.06 -16.24
C PHE A 73 -3.41 -10.03 -17.74
N GLU A 74 -2.43 -10.80 -18.21
CA GLU A 74 -2.17 -10.93 -19.64
C GLU A 74 -3.27 -11.75 -20.34
N LEU A 75 -3.81 -12.80 -19.71
CA LEU A 75 -5.01 -13.52 -20.18
C LEU A 75 -6.22 -12.60 -20.26
N SER A 76 -6.47 -11.80 -19.23
CA SER A 76 -7.57 -10.83 -19.20
C SER A 76 -7.50 -9.86 -20.38
N LYS A 77 -6.31 -9.34 -20.71
CA LYS A 77 -6.10 -8.48 -21.89
C LYS A 77 -6.31 -9.23 -23.20
N ALA A 78 -5.77 -10.44 -23.32
CA ALA A 78 -5.88 -11.23 -24.54
C ALA A 78 -7.31 -11.73 -24.80
N SER A 79 -8.11 -11.92 -23.75
CA SER A 79 -9.52 -12.31 -23.84
C SER A 79 -10.48 -11.15 -24.05
N PHE A 80 -10.03 -9.90 -23.91
CA PHE A 80 -10.89 -8.75 -24.11
C PHE A 80 -11.35 -8.64 -25.57
N SER A 81 -12.66 -8.70 -25.78
CA SER A 81 -13.34 -8.31 -27.01
C SER A 81 -14.61 -7.56 -26.66
N PHE A 82 -15.11 -6.72 -27.57
CA PHE A 82 -16.37 -5.96 -27.37
C PHE A 82 -17.64 -6.84 -27.39
N SER A 83 -17.50 -8.16 -27.33
CA SER A 83 -18.60 -9.12 -27.13
C SER A 83 -18.90 -9.31 -25.65
N THR A 84 -20.13 -9.72 -25.32
CA THR A 84 -20.53 -10.03 -23.94
C THR A 84 -19.60 -11.05 -23.31
N ASP A 85 -19.33 -12.14 -24.03
CA ASP A 85 -18.54 -13.26 -23.52
C ASP A 85 -17.07 -12.86 -23.32
N GLY A 86 -16.52 -12.05 -24.22
CA GLY A 86 -15.15 -11.55 -24.08
C GLY A 86 -14.98 -10.58 -22.92
N ILE A 87 -15.99 -9.74 -22.64
CA ILE A 87 -15.99 -8.87 -21.46
C ILE A 87 -16.05 -9.71 -20.18
N PHE A 88 -16.96 -10.68 -20.09
CA PHE A 88 -17.09 -11.53 -18.90
C PHE A 88 -15.83 -12.37 -18.66
N GLU A 89 -15.27 -13.00 -19.70
CA GLU A 89 -14.03 -13.78 -19.60
C GLU A 89 -12.86 -12.89 -19.17
N SER A 90 -12.73 -11.69 -19.74
CA SER A 90 -11.69 -10.72 -19.37
C SER A 90 -11.80 -10.29 -17.90
N VAL A 91 -13.01 -9.99 -17.43
CA VAL A 91 -13.27 -9.62 -16.02
C VAL A 91 -12.99 -10.80 -15.08
N ASP A 92 -13.37 -12.01 -15.46
CA ASP A 92 -13.12 -13.21 -14.66
C ASP A 92 -11.62 -13.45 -14.45
N TYR A 93 -10.82 -13.43 -15.52
CA TYR A 93 -9.35 -13.51 -15.38
C TYR A 93 -8.77 -12.35 -14.56
N MET A 94 -9.31 -11.14 -14.66
CA MET A 94 -8.87 -10.01 -13.83
C MET A 94 -9.13 -10.29 -12.35
N LEU A 95 -10.31 -10.80 -11.99
CA LEU A 95 -10.65 -11.17 -10.61
C LEU A 95 -9.80 -12.32 -10.10
N GLN A 96 -9.55 -13.35 -10.92
CA GLN A 96 -8.63 -14.43 -10.60
C GLN A 96 -7.21 -13.92 -10.36
N GLY A 97 -6.73 -12.99 -11.19
CA GLY A 97 -5.44 -12.32 -11.02
C GLY A 97 -5.33 -11.56 -9.69
N ILE A 98 -6.38 -10.83 -9.29
CA ILE A 98 -6.43 -10.16 -7.98
C ILE A 98 -6.45 -11.20 -6.84
N SER A 99 -7.21 -12.29 -6.99
CA SER A 99 -7.27 -13.36 -5.98
C SER A 99 -5.90 -14.02 -5.74
N ALA A 100 -5.08 -14.12 -6.78
CA ALA A 100 -3.74 -14.70 -6.70
C ALA A 100 -2.78 -13.90 -5.80
N TYR A 101 -3.09 -12.64 -5.47
CA TYR A 101 -2.27 -11.83 -4.55
C TYR A 101 -2.25 -12.44 -3.15
N GLN A 102 -3.31 -13.15 -2.76
CA GLN A 102 -3.37 -13.85 -1.47
C GLN A 102 -2.41 -15.05 -1.41
N ARG A 103 -1.93 -15.53 -2.56
CA ARG A 103 -1.01 -16.67 -2.70
C ARG A 103 0.39 -16.24 -3.15
N ASN A 104 0.57 -14.94 -3.45
CA ASN A 104 1.83 -14.35 -3.89
C ASN A 104 2.18 -13.15 -3.00
N PHE A 105 3.04 -13.40 -2.01
CA PHE A 105 3.53 -12.46 -1.02
C PHE A 105 4.14 -11.23 -1.67
N TRP A 106 5.07 -11.37 -2.63
CA TRP A 106 5.75 -10.22 -3.20
C TRP A 106 4.80 -9.31 -3.98
N TRP A 107 3.85 -9.87 -4.73
CA TRP A 107 2.81 -9.08 -5.41
C TRP A 107 1.88 -8.34 -4.44
N SER A 108 1.46 -8.98 -3.34
CA SER A 108 0.67 -8.29 -2.31
C SER A 108 1.50 -7.24 -1.57
N PHE A 109 2.78 -7.53 -1.33
CA PHE A 109 3.71 -6.65 -0.64
C PHE A 109 3.99 -5.36 -1.43
N THR A 110 4.26 -5.46 -2.73
CA THR A 110 4.48 -4.29 -3.60
C THR A 110 3.19 -3.49 -3.80
N LEU A 111 2.02 -4.15 -3.90
CA LEU A 111 0.74 -3.46 -4.02
C LEU A 111 0.48 -2.57 -2.79
N VAL A 112 0.52 -3.18 -1.60
CA VAL A 112 0.27 -2.45 -0.35
C VAL A 112 1.33 -1.37 -0.14
N GLY A 113 2.60 -1.67 -0.43
CA GLY A 113 3.69 -0.70 -0.35
C GLY A 113 3.47 0.53 -1.24
N SER A 114 3.08 0.32 -2.50
CA SER A 114 2.80 1.41 -3.44
C SER A 114 1.64 2.30 -2.96
N LEU A 115 0.50 1.71 -2.59
CA LEU A 115 -0.66 2.44 -2.09
C LEU A 115 -0.35 3.22 -0.81
N TYR A 116 0.36 2.58 0.12
CA TYR A 116 0.75 3.19 1.38
C TYR A 116 1.70 4.38 1.18
N MET A 117 2.74 4.23 0.36
CA MET A 117 3.68 5.31 0.06
C MET A 117 3.00 6.46 -0.69
N SER A 118 2.12 6.17 -1.66
CA SER A 118 1.33 7.18 -2.35
C SER A 118 0.45 7.97 -1.37
N PHE A 119 -0.16 7.30 -0.40
CA PHE A 119 -0.99 7.95 0.64
C PHE A 119 -0.18 8.92 1.51
N ILE A 120 0.98 8.49 2.01
CA ILE A 120 1.83 9.32 2.88
C ILE A 120 2.44 10.49 2.11
N ILE A 121 3.01 10.24 0.93
CA ILE A 121 3.66 11.28 0.11
C ILE A 121 2.62 12.31 -0.34
N SER A 122 1.47 11.87 -0.87
CA SER A 122 0.41 12.80 -1.29
C SER A 122 -0.11 13.65 -0.13
N PHE A 123 -0.20 13.10 1.08
CA PHE A 123 -0.60 13.87 2.26
C PHE A 123 0.43 14.96 2.58
N ILE A 124 1.72 14.60 2.67
CA ILE A 124 2.80 15.56 2.97
C ILE A 124 2.86 16.66 1.88
N VAL A 125 2.81 16.28 0.60
CA VAL A 125 2.82 17.23 -0.52
C VAL A 125 1.60 18.16 -0.48
N SER A 126 0.42 17.64 -0.15
CA SER A 126 -0.79 18.46 0.02
C SER A 126 -0.61 19.52 1.11
N ILE A 127 -0.02 19.15 2.24
CA ILE A 127 0.26 20.08 3.33
C ILE A 127 1.30 21.13 2.91
N ILE A 128 2.35 20.74 2.19
CA ILE A 128 3.34 21.68 1.64
C ILE A 128 2.68 22.70 0.70
N ILE A 129 1.81 22.25 -0.20
CA ILE A 129 1.08 23.14 -1.13
C ILE A 129 0.14 24.08 -0.37
N ILE A 130 -0.57 23.58 0.66
CA ILE A 130 -1.40 24.42 1.53
C ILE A 130 -0.55 25.49 2.21
N ILE A 131 0.59 25.13 2.78
CA ILE A 131 1.51 26.07 3.42
C ILE A 131 1.98 27.10 2.40
N PHE A 132 2.39 26.70 1.20
CA PHE A 132 2.86 27.62 0.17
C PHE A 132 1.82 28.68 -0.22
N ILE A 133 0.57 28.25 -0.49
CA ILE A 133 -0.53 29.16 -0.85
C ILE A 133 -0.92 30.06 0.32
N ARG A 134 -1.08 29.47 1.52
CA ARG A 134 -1.51 30.22 2.71
C ARG A 134 -0.43 31.16 3.21
N LEU A 135 0.83 30.77 3.18
CA LEU A 135 1.93 31.65 3.52
C LEU A 135 1.93 32.88 2.61
N SER A 136 1.80 32.71 1.30
CA SER A 136 1.75 33.84 0.36
C SER A 136 0.58 34.81 0.65
N ASN A 137 -0.58 34.28 1.04
CA ASN A 137 -1.78 35.09 1.33
C ASN A 137 -1.80 35.69 2.75
N ASP A 138 -1.27 34.98 3.74
CA ASP A 138 -1.35 35.35 5.16
C ASP A 138 -0.07 36.02 5.66
N LEU A 139 1.01 36.06 4.87
CA LEU A 139 2.28 36.69 5.26
C LEU A 139 2.10 38.16 5.68
N GLN A 140 1.22 38.89 4.99
CA GLN A 140 0.92 40.28 5.35
C GLN A 140 0.19 40.38 6.71
N LEU A 141 -0.67 39.41 7.05
CA LEU A 141 -1.34 39.35 8.36
C LEU A 141 -0.34 39.05 9.47
N LEU A 142 0.55 38.08 9.21
CA LEU A 142 1.61 37.71 10.14
C LEU A 142 2.58 38.87 10.38
N SER A 143 3.00 39.56 9.32
CA SER A 143 3.89 40.73 9.39
C SER A 143 3.26 41.88 10.20
N HIS A 144 1.95 42.10 10.02
CA HIS A 144 1.20 43.08 10.79
C HIS A 144 1.22 42.76 12.29
N ASP A 145 0.85 41.53 12.66
CA ASP A 145 0.82 41.10 14.07
C ASP A 145 2.22 41.11 14.71
N ILE A 146 3.26 40.73 13.98
CA ILE A 146 4.66 40.78 14.47
C ILE A 146 5.06 42.22 14.83
N LYS A 147 4.72 43.20 13.97
CA LYS A 147 5.04 44.61 14.22
C LYS A 147 4.30 45.18 15.42
N GLU A 148 3.03 44.81 15.59
CA GLU A 148 2.19 45.40 16.63
C GLU A 148 2.27 44.73 18.01
N VAL A 149 2.55 43.43 18.07
CA VAL A 149 2.41 42.64 19.32
C VAL A 149 3.77 42.38 19.98
N LYS A 150 4.91 42.72 19.34
CA LYS A 150 6.28 42.40 19.82
C LYS A 150 6.49 40.90 20.15
N THR A 151 5.59 40.01 19.73
CA THR A 151 5.64 38.56 19.98
C THR A 151 6.62 37.88 19.04
N LYS A 152 7.92 38.15 19.24
CA LYS A 152 9.04 37.44 18.57
C LYS A 152 9.05 35.93 18.87
N VAL A 153 8.33 35.50 19.90
CA VAL A 153 8.19 34.09 20.32
C VAL A 153 7.67 33.18 19.19
N LEU A 154 6.72 33.65 18.38
CA LEU A 154 6.20 32.87 17.24
C LEU A 154 7.27 32.60 16.17
N LEU A 155 8.15 33.58 15.93
CA LEU A 155 9.26 33.47 14.98
C LEU A 155 10.36 32.53 15.51
N LEU A 156 10.67 32.62 16.81
CA LEU A 156 11.60 31.71 17.49
C LEU A 156 11.10 30.25 17.45
N LEU A 157 9.79 30.04 17.53
CA LEU A 157 9.16 28.72 17.45
C LEU A 157 9.36 28.07 16.07
N VAL A 158 9.26 28.82 14.97
CA VAL A 158 9.58 28.31 13.62
C VAL A 158 11.04 27.93 13.50
N LEU A 159 11.94 28.79 14.00
CA LEU A 159 13.38 28.55 13.93
C LEU A 159 13.76 27.28 14.71
N ALA A 160 13.19 27.08 15.90
CA ALA A 160 13.37 25.88 16.68
C ALA A 160 12.91 24.63 15.92
N PHE A 161 11.74 24.66 15.27
CA PHE A 161 11.28 23.53 14.47
C PHE A 161 12.13 23.28 13.23
N ALA A 162 12.64 24.32 12.58
CA ALA A 162 13.53 24.21 11.42
C ALA A 162 14.80 23.41 11.76
N LEU A 163 15.37 23.63 12.95
CA LEU A 163 16.57 22.94 13.42
C LEU A 163 16.32 21.45 13.73
N THR A 164 15.08 21.05 14.01
CA THR A 164 14.75 19.66 14.38
C THR A 164 14.48 18.73 13.19
N GLY A 165 14.25 19.29 12.00
CA GLY A 165 14.13 18.57 10.73
C GLY A 165 12.91 18.96 9.89
N PRO A 166 12.85 18.50 8.61
CA PRO A 166 11.82 18.89 7.66
C PRO A 166 10.37 18.65 8.13
N ILE A 167 10.11 17.54 8.82
CA ILE A 167 8.74 17.22 9.26
C ILE A 167 8.25 18.20 10.34
N PHE A 168 9.13 18.62 11.24
CA PHE A 168 8.77 19.62 12.25
C PHE A 168 8.70 21.02 11.66
N LEU A 169 9.53 21.36 10.66
CA LEU A 169 9.43 22.63 9.94
C LEU A 169 8.05 22.79 9.28
N ILE A 170 7.58 21.76 8.57
CA ILE A 170 6.24 21.72 7.96
C ILE A 170 5.17 21.90 9.04
N GLY A 171 5.27 21.16 10.15
CA GLY A 171 4.36 21.28 11.29
C GLY A 171 4.33 22.67 11.92
N GLY A 172 5.50 23.29 12.09
CA GLY A 172 5.67 24.62 12.66
C GLY A 172 5.05 25.72 11.80
N LEU A 173 5.30 25.68 10.50
CA LEU A 173 4.68 26.62 9.55
C LEU A 173 3.16 26.47 9.53
N LEU A 174 2.66 25.22 9.47
CA LEU A 174 1.23 24.94 9.50
C LEU A 174 0.59 25.36 10.83
N PHE A 175 1.29 25.17 11.95
CA PHE A 175 0.84 25.58 13.29
C PHE A 175 0.55 27.07 13.34
N ILE A 176 1.47 27.90 12.83
CA ILE A 176 1.32 29.36 12.84
C ILE A 176 0.23 29.81 11.88
N LEU A 177 0.24 29.31 10.65
CA LEU A 177 -0.81 29.62 9.66
C LEU A 177 -2.19 29.19 10.18
N GLY A 178 -2.23 28.07 10.91
CA GLY A 178 -3.40 27.52 11.58
C GLY A 178 -4.14 28.48 12.50
N LEU A 179 -3.44 29.43 13.10
CA LEU A 179 -4.04 30.42 14.00
C LEU A 179 -4.94 31.40 13.25
N TYR A 180 -4.62 31.69 11.98
CA TYR A 180 -5.37 32.54 11.07
C TYR A 180 -6.52 31.82 10.34
N LEU A 181 -6.58 30.48 10.40
CA LEU A 181 -7.61 29.69 9.74
C LEU A 181 -8.98 29.81 10.43
N LYS A 182 -10.06 29.61 9.65
CA LYS A 182 -11.42 29.52 10.18
C LYS A 182 -11.53 28.34 11.15
N LYS A 183 -12.50 28.39 12.08
CA LYS A 183 -12.69 27.35 13.12
C LYS A 183 -12.73 25.92 12.56
N ARG A 184 -13.37 25.71 11.40
CA ARG A 184 -13.45 24.41 10.73
C ARG A 184 -12.13 24.00 10.07
N ASP A 185 -11.43 24.94 9.44
CA ASP A 185 -10.19 24.66 8.70
C ASP A 185 -8.99 24.33 9.59
N ARG A 186 -9.07 24.67 10.88
CA ARG A 186 -8.08 24.26 11.89
C ARG A 186 -7.96 22.75 12.04
N ILE A 187 -8.96 21.97 11.57
CA ILE A 187 -8.88 20.51 11.49
C ILE A 187 -7.62 20.07 10.72
N VAL A 188 -7.18 20.81 9.70
CA VAL A 188 -5.98 20.48 8.93
C VAL A 188 -4.72 20.46 9.79
N VAL A 189 -4.61 21.39 10.75
CA VAL A 189 -3.49 21.43 11.72
C VAL A 189 -3.53 20.18 12.60
N TYR A 190 -4.71 19.85 13.14
CA TYR A 190 -4.87 18.66 13.98
C TYR A 190 -4.62 17.35 13.23
N LEU A 191 -5.02 17.26 11.96
CA LEU A 191 -4.70 16.10 11.10
C LEU A 191 -3.19 15.93 10.92
N TYR A 192 -2.46 17.03 10.74
CA TYR A 192 -1.01 16.98 10.65
C TYR A 192 -0.34 16.62 11.98
N LEU A 193 -0.82 17.17 13.10
CA LEU A 193 -0.32 16.80 14.44
C LEU A 193 -0.64 15.34 14.78
N LEU A 194 -1.79 14.82 14.34
CA LEU A 194 -2.12 13.40 14.43
C LEU A 194 -1.17 12.57 13.56
N PHE A 195 -0.84 13.03 12.36
CA PHE A 195 0.19 12.39 11.53
C PHE A 195 1.56 12.34 12.24
N LEU A 196 2.00 13.43 12.88
CA LEU A 196 3.21 13.43 13.71
C LEU A 196 3.11 12.43 14.86
N LEU A 197 1.95 12.36 15.52
CA LEU A 197 1.71 11.43 16.63
C LEU A 197 1.89 9.96 16.21
N ILE A 198 1.37 9.58 15.04
CA ILE A 198 1.48 8.21 14.49
C ILE A 198 2.76 7.99 13.66
N SER A 199 3.56 9.04 13.42
CA SER A 199 4.73 8.98 12.54
C SER A 199 5.76 7.89 12.88
N PRO A 200 5.99 7.47 14.14
CA PRO A 200 6.93 6.38 14.41
C PRO A 200 6.47 5.04 13.81
N LEU A 201 5.16 4.76 13.86
CA LEU A 201 4.57 3.61 13.19
C LEU A 201 4.67 3.77 11.67
N VAL A 202 4.45 4.99 11.17
CA VAL A 202 4.58 5.28 9.75
C VAL A 202 5.98 4.96 9.26
N PHE A 203 7.01 5.49 9.91
CA PHE A 203 8.41 5.26 9.55
C PHE A 203 8.84 3.80 9.71
N LYS A 204 8.33 3.08 10.71
CA LYS A 204 8.57 1.63 10.84
C LYS A 204 8.03 0.88 9.63
N THR A 205 6.81 1.17 9.21
CA THR A 205 6.18 0.55 8.04
C THR A 205 6.91 0.92 6.74
N ILE A 206 7.28 2.20 6.56
CA ILE A 206 8.10 2.62 5.40
C ILE A 206 9.42 1.84 5.40
N SER A 207 10.12 1.78 6.54
CA SER A 207 11.39 1.04 6.67
C SER A 207 11.23 -0.45 6.33
N MET A 208 10.08 -1.05 6.64
CA MET A 208 9.78 -2.42 6.24
C MET A 208 9.73 -2.59 4.72
N PHE A 209 9.02 -1.71 4.02
CA PHE A 209 8.90 -1.77 2.57
C PHE A 209 10.24 -1.62 1.83
N PHE A 210 11.19 -0.86 2.39
CA PHE A 210 12.54 -0.72 1.82
C PHE A 210 13.48 -1.88 2.20
N ASN A 211 13.42 -2.37 3.44
CA ASN A 211 14.39 -3.35 3.93
C ASN A 211 13.99 -4.81 3.65
N ALA A 212 12.70 -5.13 3.60
CA ALA A 212 12.24 -6.51 3.41
C ALA A 212 12.71 -7.12 2.08
N PRO A 213 12.66 -6.43 0.91
CA PRO A 213 13.19 -6.96 -0.35
C PRO A 213 14.70 -7.25 -0.33
N ALA A 214 15.47 -6.57 0.52
CA ALA A 214 16.90 -6.81 0.67
C ALA A 214 17.22 -8.03 1.56
N SER A 215 16.24 -8.59 2.26
CA SER A 215 16.44 -9.73 3.16
C SER A 215 16.49 -11.05 2.40
N ASN A 216 17.70 -11.62 2.28
CA ASN A 216 17.92 -12.95 1.72
C ASN A 216 17.16 -14.05 2.49
N GLU A 217 17.03 -13.91 3.81
CA GLU A 217 16.31 -14.86 4.66
C GLU A 217 14.81 -14.82 4.36
N LEU A 218 14.22 -13.63 4.22
CA LEU A 218 12.81 -13.50 3.84
C LEU A 218 12.55 -14.02 2.42
N LYS A 219 13.43 -13.69 1.47
CA LYS A 219 13.38 -14.22 0.10
C LYS A 219 13.36 -15.75 0.09
N ALA A 220 14.23 -16.40 0.86
CA ALA A 220 14.28 -17.85 0.99
C ALA A 220 13.00 -18.44 1.60
N VAL A 221 12.51 -17.86 2.70
CA VAL A 221 11.26 -18.29 3.36
C VAL A 221 10.08 -18.22 2.39
N VAL A 222 9.90 -17.09 1.69
CA VAL A 222 8.81 -16.89 0.73
C VAL A 222 8.93 -17.85 -0.46
N GLN A 223 10.14 -18.07 -0.98
CA GLN A 223 10.37 -18.97 -2.12
C GLN A 223 9.92 -20.41 -1.83
N VAL A 224 10.20 -20.92 -0.63
CA VAL A 224 9.74 -22.26 -0.23
C VAL A 224 8.24 -22.28 -0.02
N ASN A 225 7.70 -21.27 0.65
CA ASN A 225 6.28 -21.15 0.97
C ASN A 225 5.40 -21.17 -0.28
N GLU A 226 5.84 -20.48 -1.34
CA GLU A 226 5.15 -20.38 -2.62
C GLU A 226 5.55 -21.49 -3.60
N SER A 227 6.32 -22.49 -3.14
CA SER A 227 6.76 -23.63 -3.95
C SER A 227 7.49 -23.22 -5.24
N LYS A 228 8.35 -22.21 -5.16
CA LYS A 228 9.17 -21.70 -6.27
C LYS A 228 10.53 -22.38 -6.38
N GLY A 229 11.04 -22.93 -5.28
CA GLY A 229 12.30 -23.68 -5.25
C GLY A 229 12.87 -23.83 -3.85
N ASN A 230 13.69 -24.87 -3.66
CA ASN A 230 14.17 -25.27 -2.33
C ASN A 230 15.68 -25.07 -2.15
N LYS A 231 16.49 -25.22 -3.23
CA LYS A 231 17.96 -25.22 -3.14
C LYS A 231 18.57 -23.96 -2.52
N TYR A 232 18.10 -22.78 -2.95
CA TYR A 232 18.54 -21.50 -2.36
C TYR A 232 18.16 -21.38 -0.89
N ALA A 233 16.96 -21.84 -0.52
CA ALA A 233 16.50 -21.79 0.86
C ALA A 233 17.27 -22.76 1.76
N LEU A 234 17.66 -23.93 1.26
CA LEU A 234 18.48 -24.88 2.03
C LEU A 234 19.83 -24.31 2.43
N SER A 235 20.50 -23.54 1.55
CA SER A 235 21.77 -22.89 1.90
C SER A 235 21.57 -21.70 2.82
N MET A 236 20.53 -20.89 2.59
CA MET A 236 20.31 -19.65 3.33
C MET A 236 19.73 -19.86 4.74
N LEU A 237 18.95 -20.93 4.95
CA LEU A 237 18.20 -21.18 6.19
C LEU A 237 18.84 -22.22 7.14
N ARG A 238 19.92 -22.91 6.73
CA ARG A 238 20.54 -24.01 7.48
C ARG A 238 20.85 -23.70 8.95
N ASP A 239 21.42 -22.53 9.21
CA ASP A 239 21.90 -22.13 10.54
C ASP A 239 20.95 -21.15 11.25
N ARG A 240 19.69 -21.06 10.79
CA ARG A 240 18.69 -20.15 11.36
C ARG A 240 17.91 -20.86 12.46
N ASN A 241 17.68 -20.15 13.57
CA ASN A 241 16.97 -20.67 14.75
C ASN A 241 15.58 -20.08 14.97
N ASP A 242 15.14 -19.20 14.06
CA ASP A 242 13.80 -18.61 14.09
C ASP A 242 12.75 -19.62 13.63
N ASP A 243 11.59 -19.68 14.30
CA ASP A 243 10.58 -20.70 14.04
C ASP A 243 10.03 -20.67 12.60
N VAL A 244 9.88 -19.47 12.01
CA VAL A 244 9.44 -19.32 10.61
C VAL A 244 10.50 -19.82 9.65
N ALA A 245 11.77 -19.45 9.89
CA ALA A 245 12.89 -19.91 9.08
C ALA A 245 13.08 -21.43 9.19
N LEU A 246 12.96 -21.99 10.41
CA LEU A 246 13.06 -23.43 10.67
C LEU A 246 11.93 -24.21 9.99
N PHE A 247 10.70 -23.69 10.01
CA PHE A 247 9.59 -24.31 9.29
C PHE A 247 9.87 -24.38 7.79
N SER A 248 10.27 -23.26 7.18
CA SER A 248 10.60 -23.22 5.75
C SER A 248 11.81 -24.10 5.42
N TYR A 249 12.79 -24.19 6.31
CA TYR A 249 13.93 -25.08 6.14
C TYR A 249 13.49 -26.56 6.16
N ALA A 250 12.66 -26.96 7.12
CA ALA A 250 12.09 -28.31 7.20
C ALA A 250 11.25 -28.66 5.97
N LEU A 251 10.43 -27.73 5.48
CA LEU A 251 9.64 -27.92 4.26
C LEU A 251 10.55 -28.09 3.03
N ALA A 252 11.62 -27.30 2.91
CA ALA A 252 12.61 -27.45 1.84
C ALA A 252 13.35 -28.80 1.93
N LEU A 253 13.74 -29.24 3.13
CA LEU A 253 14.37 -30.54 3.36
C LEU A 253 13.46 -31.70 2.94
N LYS A 254 12.18 -31.66 3.33
CA LYS A 254 11.18 -32.66 2.93
C LYS A 254 11.08 -32.73 1.41
N LYS A 255 10.99 -31.58 0.73
CA LYS A 255 10.86 -31.55 -0.74
C LYS A 255 12.07 -32.11 -1.48
N GLU A 256 13.24 -32.03 -0.88
CA GLU A 256 14.48 -32.64 -1.40
C GLU A 256 14.71 -34.07 -0.87
N GLY A 257 13.71 -34.71 -0.27
CA GLY A 257 13.76 -36.10 0.18
C GLY A 257 14.47 -36.35 1.52
N ARG A 258 14.91 -35.30 2.21
CA ARG A 258 15.63 -35.38 3.51
C ARG A 258 14.63 -35.46 4.67
N TYR A 259 13.80 -36.51 4.66
CA TYR A 259 12.63 -36.64 5.54
C TYR A 259 12.97 -36.73 7.03
N SER A 260 14.02 -37.47 7.41
CA SER A 260 14.40 -37.62 8.82
C SER A 260 14.80 -36.28 9.44
N GLU A 261 15.61 -35.50 8.73
CA GLU A 261 16.06 -34.18 9.19
C GLU A 261 14.89 -33.20 9.29
N ALA A 262 13.99 -33.21 8.31
CA ALA A 262 12.76 -32.41 8.35
C ALA A 262 11.87 -32.79 9.54
N ALA A 263 11.67 -34.10 9.78
CA ALA A 263 10.86 -34.61 10.88
C ALA A 263 11.41 -34.15 12.24
N ASP A 264 12.72 -34.14 12.43
CA ASP A 264 13.33 -33.71 13.70
C ASP A 264 13.14 -32.21 13.95
N ILE A 265 13.17 -31.38 12.89
CA ILE A 265 12.84 -29.95 13.02
C ILE A 265 11.35 -29.78 13.36
N TYR A 266 10.45 -30.48 12.67
CA TYR A 266 9.01 -30.39 12.98
C TYR A 266 8.69 -30.81 14.41
N LYS A 267 9.30 -31.88 14.93
CA LYS A 267 9.16 -32.28 16.34
C LYS A 267 9.60 -31.15 17.28
N LYS A 268 10.73 -30.50 17.02
CA LYS A 268 11.20 -29.35 17.82
C LYS A 268 10.21 -28.18 17.78
N LEU A 269 9.66 -27.85 16.61
CA LEU A 269 8.66 -26.79 16.47
C LEU A 269 7.36 -27.12 17.21
N ILE A 270 6.90 -28.38 17.14
CA ILE A 270 5.70 -28.85 17.84
C ILE A 270 5.83 -28.69 19.36
N VAL A 271 7.00 -29.01 19.92
CA VAL A 271 7.27 -28.85 21.36
C VAL A 271 7.18 -27.38 21.78
N LYS A 272 7.64 -26.45 20.94
CA LYS A 272 7.54 -25.01 21.24
C LYS A 272 6.11 -24.50 21.12
N LYS A 273 5.46 -24.82 20.00
CA LYS A 273 4.10 -24.36 19.70
C LYS A 273 3.41 -25.37 18.77
N PRO A 274 2.53 -26.24 19.30
CA PRO A 274 1.83 -27.20 18.47
C PRO A 274 0.85 -26.48 17.54
N GLU A 275 0.90 -26.80 16.26
CA GLU A 275 -0.01 -26.29 15.24
C GLU A 275 -0.40 -27.42 14.27
N PRO A 276 -1.65 -27.47 13.76
CA PRO A 276 -2.12 -28.53 12.85
C PRO A 276 -1.17 -28.77 11.66
N ARG A 277 -0.69 -27.69 11.02
CA ARG A 277 0.25 -27.76 9.88
C ARG A 277 1.55 -28.50 10.18
N LEU A 278 2.05 -28.41 11.42
CA LEU A 278 3.29 -29.07 11.82
C LEU A 278 3.08 -30.58 11.88
N TYR A 279 1.93 -31.01 12.40
CA TYR A 279 1.55 -32.42 12.43
C TYR A 279 1.32 -33.00 11.03
N ILE A 280 0.68 -32.25 10.12
CA ILE A 280 0.52 -32.65 8.71
C ILE A 280 1.89 -32.82 8.05
N ASN A 281 2.77 -31.83 8.14
CA ASN A 281 4.05 -31.90 7.45
C ASN A 281 5.00 -32.94 8.10
N LEU A 282 4.89 -33.16 9.41
CA LEU A 282 5.58 -34.26 10.09
C LEU A 282 5.07 -35.63 9.60
N ALA A 283 3.75 -35.80 9.48
CA ALA A 283 3.13 -36.99 8.91
C ALA A 283 3.58 -37.21 7.45
N ASN A 284 3.66 -36.16 6.63
CA ASN A 284 4.18 -36.23 5.26
C ASN A 284 5.64 -36.74 5.24
N CYS A 285 6.47 -36.35 6.21
CA CYS A 285 7.82 -36.89 6.34
C CYS A 285 7.79 -38.39 6.68
N TYR A 286 6.88 -38.83 7.55
CA TYR A 286 6.69 -40.26 7.86
C TYR A 286 6.22 -41.06 6.64
N VAL A 287 5.33 -40.53 5.81
CA VAL A 287 4.98 -41.13 4.52
C VAL A 287 6.22 -41.28 3.64
N GLY A 288 7.06 -40.24 3.53
CA GLY A 288 8.32 -40.32 2.78
C GLY A 288 9.34 -41.33 3.32
N MET A 289 9.27 -41.64 4.63
CA MET A 289 10.06 -42.70 5.28
C MET A 289 9.38 -44.07 5.26
N ASN A 290 8.23 -44.20 4.60
CA ASN A 290 7.39 -45.40 4.54
C ASN A 290 6.87 -45.87 5.92
N ASP A 291 6.79 -44.96 6.91
CA ASP A 291 6.18 -45.23 8.21
C ASP A 291 4.72 -44.78 8.23
N ILE A 292 3.89 -45.63 7.62
CA ILE A 292 2.49 -45.34 7.36
C ILE A 292 1.66 -45.21 8.64
N GLU A 293 1.96 -45.98 9.68
CA GLU A 293 1.20 -45.95 10.92
C GLU A 293 1.43 -44.66 11.72
N ARG A 294 2.68 -44.18 11.83
CA ARG A 294 2.94 -42.87 12.42
C ARG A 294 2.35 -41.74 11.58
N ALA A 295 2.38 -41.84 10.25
CA ALA A 295 1.72 -40.86 9.40
C ALA A 295 0.22 -40.75 9.70
N LYS A 296 -0.50 -41.88 9.77
CA LYS A 296 -1.94 -41.92 10.14
C LYS A 296 -2.20 -41.28 11.50
N GLU A 297 -1.38 -41.60 12.51
CA GLU A 297 -1.50 -41.03 13.86
C GLU A 297 -1.39 -39.51 13.83
N PHE A 298 -0.37 -38.96 13.16
CA PHE A 298 -0.15 -37.52 13.13
C PHE A 298 -1.15 -36.75 12.26
N TYR A 299 -1.68 -37.34 11.18
CA TYR A 299 -2.82 -36.75 10.47
C TYR A 299 -4.07 -36.67 11.35
N ARG A 300 -4.38 -37.72 12.11
CA ARG A 300 -5.52 -37.70 13.06
C ARG A 300 -5.34 -36.62 14.13
N LYS A 301 -4.13 -36.51 14.71
CA LYS A 301 -3.80 -35.42 15.65
C LYS A 301 -4.01 -34.03 15.03
N SER A 302 -3.61 -33.82 13.77
CA SER A 302 -3.90 -32.56 13.08
C SER A 302 -5.40 -32.31 12.94
N ILE A 303 -6.17 -33.32 12.56
CA ILE A 303 -7.63 -33.22 12.35
C ILE A 303 -8.33 -32.88 13.66
N GLU A 304 -7.95 -33.52 14.76
CA GLU A 304 -8.46 -33.24 16.12
C GLU A 304 -8.21 -31.80 16.55
N MET A 305 -7.06 -31.22 16.19
CA MET A 305 -6.76 -29.81 16.47
C MET A 305 -7.56 -28.85 15.58
N LYS A 306 -7.56 -29.10 14.27
CA LYS A 306 -8.28 -28.31 13.28
C LYS A 306 -8.53 -29.13 12.01
N PRO A 307 -9.80 -29.27 11.58
CA PRO A 307 -10.12 -29.83 10.27
C PRO A 307 -9.49 -29.00 9.14
N LEU A 308 -8.52 -29.59 8.43
CA LEU A 308 -7.89 -29.00 7.25
C LEU A 308 -8.10 -29.94 6.05
N PRO A 309 -8.50 -29.42 4.86
CA PRO A 309 -8.72 -30.25 3.67
C PRO A 309 -7.53 -31.15 3.33
N SER A 310 -6.31 -30.63 3.48
CA SER A 310 -5.06 -31.35 3.24
C SER A 310 -4.86 -32.54 4.19
N ALA A 311 -5.20 -32.41 5.48
CA ALA A 311 -5.07 -33.51 6.44
C ALA A 311 -6.01 -34.68 6.10
N TYR A 312 -7.27 -34.37 5.80
CA TYR A 312 -8.26 -35.36 5.38
C TYR A 312 -7.87 -36.01 4.05
N TYR A 313 -7.43 -35.20 3.08
CA TYR A 313 -6.97 -35.68 1.78
C TYR A 313 -5.75 -36.59 1.94
N ASN A 314 -4.71 -36.18 2.65
CA ASN A 314 -3.49 -36.98 2.83
C ASN A 314 -3.78 -38.29 3.58
N LEU A 315 -4.62 -38.25 4.62
CA LEU A 315 -5.04 -39.46 5.32
C LEU A 315 -5.83 -40.40 4.40
N SER A 316 -6.68 -39.87 3.52
CA SER A 316 -7.39 -40.67 2.52
C SER A 316 -6.44 -41.39 1.55
N GLN A 317 -5.39 -40.68 1.09
CA GLN A 317 -4.39 -41.23 0.18
C GLN A 317 -3.60 -42.36 0.83
N VAL A 318 -3.17 -42.14 2.07
CA VAL A 318 -2.45 -43.15 2.86
C VAL A 318 -3.31 -44.37 3.18
N LEU A 319 -4.60 -44.17 3.51
CA LEU A 319 -5.51 -45.28 3.79
C LEU A 319 -5.75 -46.15 2.56
N ARG A 320 -5.99 -45.52 1.40
CA ARG A 320 -6.14 -46.21 0.11
C ARG A 320 -4.87 -46.98 -0.28
N GLU A 321 -3.69 -46.41 -0.05
CA GLU A 321 -2.41 -47.11 -0.29
C GLU A 321 -2.25 -48.32 0.64
N SER A 322 -2.74 -48.23 1.87
CA SER A 322 -2.80 -49.37 2.82
C SER A 322 -4.01 -50.30 2.62
N LEU A 323 -4.69 -50.21 1.48
CA LEU A 323 -5.85 -51.03 1.08
C LEU A 323 -7.11 -50.87 1.94
N ASP A 324 -7.19 -49.79 2.73
CA ASP A 324 -8.38 -49.43 3.49
C ASP A 324 -9.25 -48.45 2.70
N PHE A 325 -9.91 -48.98 1.68
CA PHE A 325 -10.69 -48.17 0.73
C PHE A 325 -11.92 -47.52 1.37
N VAL A 326 -12.56 -48.18 2.33
CA VAL A 326 -13.78 -47.68 2.98
C VAL A 326 -13.47 -46.42 3.77
N ARG A 327 -12.52 -46.47 4.71
CA ARG A 327 -12.13 -45.27 5.46
C ARG A 327 -11.46 -44.25 4.55
N GLY A 328 -10.67 -44.71 3.57
CA GLY A 328 -10.09 -43.83 2.55
C GLY A 328 -11.15 -42.96 1.86
N GLU A 329 -12.25 -43.55 1.40
CA GLU A 329 -13.35 -42.82 0.76
C GLU A 329 -14.03 -41.84 1.73
N GLU A 330 -14.28 -42.26 2.97
CA GLU A 330 -14.87 -41.38 4.00
C GLU A 330 -14.05 -40.10 4.23
N TYR A 331 -12.73 -40.25 4.40
CA TYR A 331 -11.83 -39.10 4.60
C TYR A 331 -11.71 -38.24 3.33
N PHE A 332 -11.74 -38.84 2.14
CA PHE A 332 -11.72 -38.09 0.88
C PHE A 332 -12.98 -37.22 0.72
N LEU A 333 -14.17 -37.78 0.96
CA LEU A 333 -15.43 -37.05 0.93
C LEU A 333 -15.50 -35.98 2.02
N ALA A 334 -14.90 -36.23 3.19
CA ALA A 334 -14.75 -35.21 4.23
C ALA A 334 -13.85 -34.05 3.78
N ALA A 335 -12.72 -34.31 3.10
CA ALA A 335 -11.88 -33.27 2.52
C ALA A 335 -12.66 -32.39 1.52
N GLN A 336 -13.45 -33.02 0.64
CA GLN A 336 -14.24 -32.32 -0.37
C GLN A 336 -15.36 -31.46 0.23
N ARG A 337 -15.97 -31.92 1.33
CA ARG A 337 -16.97 -31.14 2.08
C ARG A 337 -16.37 -29.90 2.74
N LEU A 338 -15.10 -29.94 3.14
CA LEU A 338 -14.41 -28.78 3.71
C LEU A 338 -14.04 -27.75 2.63
N ASP A 339 -13.42 -28.21 1.53
CA ASP A 339 -13.05 -27.35 0.41
C ASP A 339 -12.92 -28.16 -0.89
N ARG A 340 -13.98 -28.15 -1.69
CA ARG A 340 -14.03 -28.84 -2.99
C ARG A 340 -12.99 -28.29 -3.98
N GLU A 341 -12.71 -27.00 -3.94
CA GLU A 341 -11.79 -26.37 -4.88
C GLU A 341 -10.34 -26.74 -4.54
N ALA A 342 -9.97 -26.77 -3.26
CA ALA A 342 -8.68 -27.26 -2.82
C ALA A 342 -8.45 -28.73 -3.21
N VAL A 343 -9.43 -29.60 -2.98
CA VAL A 343 -9.32 -31.02 -3.36
C VAL A 343 -9.15 -31.19 -4.88
N SER A 344 -9.88 -30.41 -5.69
CA SER A 344 -9.69 -30.41 -7.15
C SER A 344 -8.24 -30.06 -7.54
N ARG A 345 -7.64 -29.05 -6.88
CA ARG A 345 -6.22 -28.69 -7.10
C ARG A 345 -5.26 -29.78 -6.64
N PHE A 346 -5.58 -30.52 -5.57
CA PHE A 346 -4.75 -31.63 -5.10
C PHE A 346 -4.76 -32.79 -6.09
N GLN A 347 -5.94 -33.16 -6.60
CA GLN A 347 -6.09 -34.23 -7.59
C GLN A 347 -5.44 -33.89 -8.93
N ALA A 348 -5.42 -32.62 -9.32
CA ALA A 348 -4.81 -32.19 -10.58
C ALA A 348 -3.30 -32.46 -10.66
N ILE A 349 -2.61 -32.59 -9.52
CA ILE A 349 -1.15 -32.78 -9.48
C ILE A 349 -0.73 -34.12 -8.88
N VAL A 350 -1.66 -34.99 -8.47
CA VAL A 350 -1.33 -36.19 -7.70
C VAL A 350 -0.52 -37.20 -8.52
N SER A 351 0.48 -37.82 -7.90
CA SER A 351 1.21 -38.96 -8.46
C SER A 351 1.83 -39.80 -7.34
N LYS A 352 2.50 -40.90 -7.70
CA LYS A 352 3.25 -41.73 -6.73
C LYS A 352 4.51 -41.04 -6.20
N ASN A 353 4.94 -39.92 -6.78
CA ASN A 353 6.08 -39.18 -6.28
C ASN A 353 5.74 -38.58 -4.89
N PRO A 354 6.62 -38.69 -3.86
CA PRO A 354 6.33 -38.21 -2.51
C PRO A 354 5.97 -36.71 -2.40
N ASN A 355 6.40 -35.87 -3.34
CA ASN A 355 6.04 -34.46 -3.36
C ASN A 355 4.65 -34.17 -3.93
N ARG A 356 3.99 -35.19 -4.49
CA ARG A 356 2.69 -35.11 -5.18
C ARG A 356 1.67 -36.06 -4.57
N PHE A 357 2.13 -37.12 -3.91
CA PHE A 357 1.29 -38.09 -3.22
C PHE A 357 0.59 -37.47 -2.00
N VAL A 358 1.30 -36.59 -1.28
CA VAL A 358 0.78 -35.83 -0.13
C VAL A 358 0.86 -34.33 -0.37
N ILE A 359 -0.04 -33.59 0.26
CA ILE A 359 -0.11 -32.14 0.23
C ILE A 359 0.60 -31.55 1.43
N ASP A 360 1.60 -30.72 1.19
CA ASP A 360 2.29 -29.97 2.23
C ASP A 360 1.49 -28.72 2.61
N GLU A 361 1.46 -28.40 3.90
CA GLU A 361 0.94 -27.14 4.40
C GLU A 361 2.03 -26.07 4.40
N SER A 362 1.63 -24.84 4.07
CA SER A 362 2.50 -23.68 4.05
C SER A 362 2.22 -22.73 5.23
N ILE A 363 3.09 -21.75 5.40
CA ILE A 363 2.91 -20.66 6.36
C ILE A 363 1.86 -19.68 5.79
N PRO A 364 0.89 -19.24 6.62
CA PRO A 364 -0.08 -18.23 6.20
C PRO A 364 0.62 -16.93 5.80
N VAL A 365 0.14 -16.28 4.74
CA VAL A 365 0.70 -15.00 4.27
C VAL A 365 0.70 -13.93 5.37
N SER A 366 -0.28 -13.92 6.28
CA SER A 366 -0.30 -13.04 7.45
C SER A 366 0.93 -13.20 8.35
N THR A 367 1.41 -14.43 8.53
CA THR A 367 2.62 -14.71 9.32
C THR A 367 3.87 -14.24 8.58
N LEU A 368 3.91 -14.32 7.24
CA LEU A 368 5.00 -13.73 6.44
C LEU A 368 5.06 -12.21 6.59
N TRP A 369 3.91 -11.52 6.66
CA TRP A 369 3.85 -10.08 6.93
C TRP A 369 4.39 -9.73 8.32
N ILE A 370 3.97 -10.46 9.36
CA ILE A 370 4.49 -10.28 10.73
C ILE A 370 6.00 -10.55 10.76
N TYR A 371 6.46 -11.58 10.05
CA TYR A 371 7.86 -11.93 9.94
C TYR A 371 8.68 -10.82 9.25
N ALA A 372 8.19 -10.27 8.13
CA ALA A 372 8.81 -9.14 7.45
C ALA A 372 8.90 -7.91 8.37
N GLN A 373 7.85 -7.62 9.14
CA GLN A 373 7.83 -6.52 10.10
C GLN A 373 8.81 -6.74 11.26
N GLY A 374 8.87 -7.95 11.82
CA GLY A 374 9.74 -8.30 12.95
C GLY A 374 11.23 -8.19 12.65
N ARG A 375 11.62 -8.36 11.37
CA ARG A 375 13.02 -8.24 10.94
C ARG A 375 13.47 -6.80 10.67
N THR A 376 12.58 -5.82 10.78
CA THR A 376 12.92 -4.40 10.63
C THR A 376 13.42 -3.82 11.96
N ARG A 377 14.70 -4.05 12.26
CA ARG A 377 15.27 -3.65 13.57
C ARG A 377 15.52 -2.15 13.71
N ASN A 378 15.84 -1.45 12.62
CA ASN A 378 16.18 -0.03 12.67
C ASN A 378 15.07 0.81 12.00
N VAL A 379 14.28 1.50 12.82
CA VAL A 379 13.37 2.54 12.34
C VAL A 379 14.20 3.77 12.02
N SER A 380 14.48 3.98 10.73
CA SER A 380 15.13 5.21 10.28
C SER A 380 14.06 6.28 10.06
N THR A 381 14.30 7.49 10.58
CA THR A 381 13.51 8.69 10.20
C THR A 381 13.86 9.16 8.77
N MET A 382 14.79 8.48 8.08
CA MET A 382 15.22 8.78 6.72
C MET A 382 15.71 10.23 6.56
N GLY A 383 16.29 10.80 7.61
CA GLY A 383 16.74 12.20 7.65
C GLY A 383 15.61 13.23 7.81
N LEU A 384 14.34 12.82 7.95
CA LEU A 384 13.20 13.74 8.12
C LEU A 384 13.10 14.35 9.52
N SER A 385 13.81 13.77 10.49
CA SER A 385 13.99 14.34 11.83
C SER A 385 15.29 13.88 12.47
N ILE A 386 15.94 14.80 13.18
CA ILE A 386 17.08 14.54 14.06
C ILE A 386 16.61 13.95 15.40
N ILE A 387 15.34 14.18 15.75
CA ILE A 387 14.75 13.70 17.00
C ILE A 387 14.50 12.19 16.90
N PRO A 388 14.85 11.41 17.94
CA PRO A 388 14.50 9.99 18.01
C PRO A 388 13.00 9.77 17.80
N SER A 389 12.64 8.78 17.01
CA SER A 389 11.25 8.50 16.63
C SER A 389 10.31 8.35 17.85
N ALA A 390 10.79 7.78 18.96
CA ALA A 390 10.03 7.63 20.20
C ALA A 390 9.55 8.97 20.81
N LEU A 391 10.30 10.06 20.64
CA LEU A 391 9.97 11.37 21.22
C LEU A 391 9.02 12.19 20.34
N ILE A 392 8.88 11.85 19.05
CA ILE A 392 8.03 12.59 18.11
C ILE A 392 6.58 12.60 18.57
N SER A 393 6.08 11.47 19.07
CA SER A 393 4.71 11.35 19.58
C SER A 393 4.45 12.25 20.79
N ILE A 394 5.41 12.35 21.71
CA ILE A 394 5.29 13.22 22.90
C ILE A 394 5.25 14.69 22.48
N ILE A 395 6.14 15.09 21.58
CA ILE A 395 6.17 16.46 21.02
C ILE A 395 4.85 16.76 20.31
N ALA A 396 4.31 15.83 19.52
CA ALA A 396 3.04 16.01 18.83
C ALA A 396 1.87 16.27 19.80
N ILE A 397 1.79 15.54 20.92
CA ILE A 397 0.78 15.77 21.97
C ILE A 397 0.95 17.16 22.59
N PHE A 398 2.19 17.52 22.94
CA PHE A 398 2.48 18.84 23.48
C PHE A 398 2.06 19.96 22.52
N LEU A 399 2.39 19.84 21.24
CA LEU A 399 1.99 20.80 20.20
C LEU A 399 0.47 20.86 20.04
N MET A 400 -0.23 19.73 20.14
CA MET A 400 -1.69 19.71 20.06
C MET A 400 -2.34 20.48 21.22
N VAL A 401 -1.85 20.28 22.45
CA VAL A 401 -2.31 21.03 23.63
C VAL A 401 -1.95 22.51 23.51
N LEU A 402 -0.72 22.82 23.10
CA LEU A 402 -0.25 24.19 22.92
C LEU A 402 -1.10 24.94 21.87
N PHE A 403 -1.37 24.32 20.72
CA PHE A 403 -2.21 24.90 19.67
C PHE A 403 -3.62 25.19 20.21
N TYR A 404 -4.21 24.23 20.92
CA TYR A 404 -5.53 24.38 21.52
C TYR A 404 -5.57 25.52 22.54
N MET A 405 -4.57 25.62 23.42
CA MET A 405 -4.46 26.68 24.43
C MET A 405 -4.29 28.06 23.80
N LEU A 406 -3.34 28.21 22.86
CA LEU A 406 -3.09 29.48 22.17
C LEU A 406 -4.33 29.94 21.41
N ASN A 407 -5.01 29.01 20.75
CA ASN A 407 -6.24 29.30 20.02
C ASN A 407 -7.39 29.76 20.93
N ARG A 408 -7.47 29.29 22.18
CA ARG A 408 -8.46 29.77 23.16
C ARG A 408 -8.11 31.12 23.77
N ARG A 409 -6.81 31.36 24.04
CA ARG A 409 -6.34 32.59 24.67
C ARG A 409 -6.30 33.77 23.71
N ILE A 410 -5.88 33.57 22.47
CA ILE A 410 -5.67 34.65 21.51
C ILE A 410 -6.93 34.79 20.62
N LYS A 411 -7.84 35.66 21.03
CA LYS A 411 -9.13 35.88 20.33
C LYS A 411 -9.07 36.93 19.21
N HIS A 412 -8.00 37.72 19.12
CA HIS A 412 -7.97 38.94 18.31
C HIS A 412 -6.75 38.99 17.37
N TRP A 413 -6.77 38.12 16.36
CA TRP A 413 -5.77 38.11 15.28
C TRP A 413 -6.10 39.14 14.20
N ALA A 414 -5.09 39.62 13.48
CA ALA A 414 -5.32 40.42 12.29
C ALA A 414 -6.20 39.65 11.29
N TYR A 415 -7.12 40.37 10.66
CA TYR A 415 -8.03 39.83 9.65
C TYR A 415 -8.13 40.76 8.44
N ARG A 416 -8.52 40.21 7.29
CA ARG A 416 -8.82 40.98 6.09
C ARG A 416 -10.30 41.36 6.06
N CYS A 417 -10.58 42.60 5.69
CA CYS A 417 -11.93 43.03 5.34
C CYS A 417 -12.45 42.19 4.17
N LYS A 418 -13.62 41.54 4.34
CA LYS A 418 -14.19 40.66 3.29
C LYS A 418 -14.52 41.39 1.98
N ARG A 419 -14.64 42.72 2.01
CA ARG A 419 -15.09 43.53 0.86
C ARG A 419 -13.95 44.16 0.09
N CYS A 420 -13.03 44.85 0.76
CA CYS A 420 -11.92 45.58 0.13
C CYS A 420 -10.52 44.99 0.43
N GLY A 421 -10.42 43.95 1.27
CA GLY A 421 -9.15 43.29 1.57
C GLY A 421 -8.23 44.02 2.55
N THR A 422 -8.61 45.19 3.07
CA THR A 422 -7.80 45.93 4.05
C THR A 422 -7.54 45.10 5.30
N ILE A 423 -6.30 45.15 5.80
CA ILE A 423 -5.87 44.41 6.99
C ILE A 423 -6.22 45.24 8.22
N LEU A 424 -6.82 44.60 9.22
CA LEU A 424 -7.26 45.21 10.47
C LEU A 424 -6.95 44.30 11.64
N CYS A 425 -6.79 44.89 12.82
CA CYS A 425 -6.77 44.19 14.10
C CYS A 425 -7.52 45.02 15.16
N ASN A 426 -7.62 44.49 16.38
CA ASN A 426 -8.27 45.17 17.50
C ASN A 426 -7.56 46.45 17.99
N LYS A 427 -6.26 46.63 17.69
CA LYS A 427 -5.54 47.89 17.98
C LYS A 427 -5.84 48.96 16.94
N CYS A 428 -5.94 48.59 15.66
CA CYS A 428 -6.27 49.52 14.58
C CYS A 428 -7.74 49.99 14.64
N GLU A 429 -8.66 49.11 15.03
CA GLU A 429 -10.10 49.40 15.05
C GLU A 429 -10.73 48.78 16.31
N LYS A 430 -11.27 49.61 17.22
CA LYS A 430 -11.80 49.17 18.53
C LYS A 430 -13.07 48.29 18.41
N HIS A 431 -13.81 48.41 17.30
CA HIS A 431 -15.05 47.66 17.10
C HIS A 431 -14.93 46.73 15.88
N ILE A 432 -15.11 45.42 16.11
CA ILE A 432 -15.29 44.46 15.01
C ILE A 432 -16.70 44.66 14.45
N LEU A 433 -16.77 45.41 13.35
CA LEU A 433 -18.03 45.70 12.68
C LEU A 433 -18.61 44.45 12.02
N TRP A 434 -19.94 44.45 11.86
CA TRP A 434 -20.70 43.32 11.33
C TRP A 434 -20.07 42.76 10.04
N GLY A 435 -19.87 41.44 9.99
CA GLY A 435 -19.31 40.76 8.81
C GLY A 435 -17.79 40.85 8.61
N ARG A 436 -17.01 41.31 9.61
CA ARG A 436 -15.56 41.57 9.47
C ARG A 436 -15.27 42.56 8.33
N MET A 437 -16.01 43.68 8.33
CA MET A 437 -15.79 44.79 7.40
C MET A 437 -14.96 45.88 8.08
N CYS A 438 -14.22 46.65 7.29
CA CYS A 438 -13.60 47.90 7.77
C CYS A 438 -14.66 48.99 7.92
N MET A 439 -14.38 50.00 8.75
CA MET A 439 -15.33 51.10 8.98
C MET A 439 -15.76 51.81 7.69
N GLN A 440 -14.83 52.04 6.77
CA GLN A 440 -15.15 52.63 5.46
C GLN A 440 -16.14 51.78 4.66
N CYS A 441 -15.97 50.46 4.63
CA CYS A 441 -16.90 49.57 3.93
C CYS A 441 -18.24 49.44 4.65
N TYR A 442 -18.24 49.50 5.98
CA TYR A 442 -19.47 49.47 6.77
C TYR A 442 -20.33 50.71 6.50
N ARG A 443 -19.72 51.91 6.52
CA ARG A 443 -20.39 53.15 6.12
C ARG A 443 -20.89 53.11 4.68
N SER A 444 -20.06 52.71 3.72
CA SER A 444 -20.45 52.74 2.29
C SER A 444 -21.56 51.74 1.91
N LEU A 445 -21.70 50.63 2.64
CA LEU A 445 -22.60 49.52 2.28
C LEU A 445 -23.79 49.33 3.23
N VAL A 446 -23.71 49.82 4.47
CA VAL A 446 -24.74 49.61 5.50
C VAL A 446 -25.32 50.93 5.97
N LYS A 447 -24.48 51.91 6.32
CA LYS A 447 -24.91 53.23 6.80
C LYS A 447 -24.78 54.30 5.71
N LEU A 448 -25.75 54.29 4.81
CA LEU A 448 -25.72 55.05 3.56
C LEU A 448 -25.74 56.57 3.75
N ASP A 449 -26.22 57.04 4.90
CA ASP A 449 -26.48 58.46 5.18
C ASP A 449 -25.26 59.24 5.71
N GLU A 450 -24.14 58.55 6.00
CA GLU A 450 -22.95 59.15 6.63
C GLU A 450 -21.87 59.62 5.62
N LEU A 451 -21.99 59.31 4.32
CA LEU A 451 -20.96 59.58 3.31
C LEU A 451 -21.49 60.39 2.13
N ASP A 452 -20.66 61.30 1.61
CA ASP A 452 -20.93 61.99 0.36
C ASP A 452 -21.09 60.99 -0.80
N ALA A 453 -22.01 61.28 -1.73
CA ALA A 453 -22.36 60.37 -2.81
C ALA A 453 -21.15 60.02 -3.70
N LYS A 454 -20.26 61.00 -3.94
CA LYS A 454 -19.05 60.82 -4.76
C LYS A 454 -18.06 59.88 -4.09
N GLU A 455 -17.81 60.06 -2.80
CA GLU A 455 -16.93 59.18 -2.01
C GLU A 455 -17.47 57.75 -1.94
N ARG A 456 -18.78 57.60 -1.81
CA ARG A 456 -19.43 56.30 -1.78
C ARG A 456 -19.29 55.55 -3.11
N VAL A 457 -19.53 56.22 -4.24
CA VAL A 457 -19.37 55.61 -5.58
C VAL A 457 -17.91 55.18 -5.81
N ALA A 458 -16.94 56.05 -5.49
CA ALA A 458 -15.53 55.71 -5.60
C ALA A 458 -15.18 54.47 -4.76
N ARG A 459 -15.69 54.39 -3.52
CA ARG A 459 -15.44 53.22 -2.66
C ARG A 459 -16.08 51.94 -3.20
N LEU A 460 -17.31 52.01 -3.72
CA LEU A 460 -17.99 50.86 -4.31
C LEU A 460 -17.23 50.31 -5.52
N LEU A 461 -16.66 51.18 -6.36
CA LEU A 461 -15.80 50.78 -7.48
C LEU A 461 -14.57 50.02 -6.99
N THR A 462 -13.84 50.53 -5.98
CA THR A 462 -12.66 49.82 -5.44
C THR A 462 -13.01 48.44 -4.85
N VAL A 463 -14.17 48.33 -4.19
CA VAL A 463 -14.66 47.06 -3.63
C VAL A 463 -15.02 46.08 -4.76
N TYR A 464 -15.69 46.57 -5.81
CA TYR A 464 -16.05 45.78 -6.96
C TYR A 464 -14.82 45.27 -7.71
N GLU A 465 -13.83 46.13 -7.97
CA GLU A 465 -12.56 45.77 -8.62
C GLU A 465 -11.81 44.70 -7.83
N TYR A 466 -11.66 44.90 -6.51
CA TYR A 466 -11.02 43.92 -5.64
C TYR A 466 -11.75 42.57 -5.67
N GLN A 467 -13.08 42.57 -5.57
CA GLN A 467 -13.88 41.34 -5.62
C GLN A 467 -13.84 40.67 -6.99
N LYS A 468 -13.78 41.45 -8.08
CA LYS A 468 -13.62 40.94 -9.44
C LYS A 468 -12.26 40.27 -9.60
N GLN A 469 -11.17 40.96 -9.27
CA GLN A 469 -9.81 40.41 -9.31
C GLN A 469 -9.70 39.13 -8.47
N ARG A 470 -10.25 39.12 -7.25
CA ARG A 470 -10.26 37.92 -6.39
C ARG A 470 -11.03 36.76 -7.03
N ARG A 471 -12.20 37.00 -7.61
CA ARG A 471 -12.99 35.95 -8.30
C ARG A 471 -12.28 35.43 -9.53
N ASP A 472 -11.67 36.30 -10.33
CA ASP A 472 -10.94 35.91 -11.54
C ASP A 472 -9.71 35.08 -11.18
N MET A 473 -8.98 35.44 -10.11
CA MET A 473 -7.89 34.63 -9.59
C MET A 473 -8.35 33.25 -9.11
N ILE A 474 -9.47 33.15 -8.37
CA ILE A 474 -10.02 31.85 -7.93
C ILE A 474 -10.39 30.98 -9.15
N LYS A 475 -10.97 31.58 -10.21
CA LYS A 475 -11.27 30.87 -11.46
C LYS A 475 -10.00 30.35 -12.13
N ILE A 476 -8.97 31.17 -12.28
CA ILE A 476 -7.70 30.77 -12.90
C ILE A 476 -7.05 29.63 -12.10
N ILE A 477 -6.95 29.78 -10.78
CA ILE A 477 -6.34 28.78 -9.89
C ILE A 477 -7.12 27.45 -9.93
N SER A 478 -8.45 27.49 -10.14
CA SER A 478 -9.27 26.27 -10.18
C SER A 478 -8.89 25.32 -11.32
N TYR A 479 -8.35 25.84 -12.43
CA TYR A 479 -7.94 25.00 -13.55
C TYR A 479 -6.60 24.28 -13.34
N ILE A 480 -5.75 24.79 -12.44
CA ILE A 480 -4.39 24.28 -12.24
C ILE A 480 -4.42 22.92 -11.55
N LEU A 481 -4.95 22.89 -10.32
CA LEU A 481 -5.09 21.67 -9.53
C LEU A 481 -6.38 21.74 -8.70
N PRO A 482 -7.06 20.61 -8.52
CA PRO A 482 -8.28 20.57 -7.73
C PRO A 482 -7.98 20.90 -6.26
N GLY A 483 -8.89 21.62 -5.62
CA GLY A 483 -8.74 22.08 -4.23
C GLY A 483 -7.98 23.40 -4.04
N LEU A 484 -7.12 23.82 -4.98
CA LEU A 484 -6.32 25.05 -4.80
C LEU A 484 -7.17 26.32 -4.68
N ALA A 485 -8.22 26.40 -5.50
CA ALA A 485 -9.16 27.51 -5.48
C ALA A 485 -9.82 27.68 -4.10
N GLN A 486 -10.20 26.57 -3.46
CA GLN A 486 -10.77 26.55 -2.11
C GLN A 486 -9.73 26.96 -1.06
N ILE A 487 -8.49 26.47 -1.15
CA ILE A 487 -7.40 26.87 -0.23
C ILE A 487 -7.15 28.38 -0.33
N TYR A 488 -7.07 28.90 -1.55
CA TYR A 488 -6.88 30.32 -1.82
C TYR A 488 -8.05 31.17 -1.29
N ALA A 489 -9.28 30.72 -1.52
CA ALA A 489 -10.49 31.38 -1.01
C ALA A 489 -10.63 31.32 0.53
N GLY A 490 -9.86 30.45 1.20
CA GLY A 490 -9.83 30.30 2.65
C GLY A 490 -10.75 29.21 3.20
N ASP A 491 -11.16 28.25 2.38
CA ASP A 491 -11.84 27.00 2.76
C ASP A 491 -10.84 25.82 2.68
N VAL A 492 -9.82 25.87 3.54
CA VAL A 492 -8.63 25.00 3.45
C VAL A 492 -8.97 23.52 3.64
N PHE A 493 -9.94 23.17 4.50
CA PHE A 493 -10.32 21.77 4.72
C PHE A 493 -10.90 21.12 3.46
N TYR A 494 -11.83 21.80 2.78
CA TYR A 494 -12.37 21.30 1.51
C TYR A 494 -11.30 21.24 0.42
N GLY A 495 -10.41 22.24 0.42
CA GLY A 495 -9.24 22.24 -0.45
C GLY A 495 -8.35 21.03 -0.26
N LEU A 496 -8.03 20.68 0.99
CA LEU A 496 -7.24 19.49 1.34
C LEU A 496 -7.89 18.21 0.81
N LEU A 497 -9.22 18.03 0.98
CA LEU A 497 -9.90 16.81 0.55
C LEU A 497 -9.75 16.57 -0.96
N PHE A 498 -9.98 17.60 -1.78
CA PHE A 498 -9.82 17.49 -3.23
C PHE A 498 -8.37 17.34 -3.65
N LEU A 499 -7.48 18.19 -3.10
CA LEU A 499 -6.07 18.19 -3.44
C LEU A 499 -5.40 16.87 -3.08
N TRP A 500 -5.63 16.37 -1.86
CA TRP A 500 -5.02 15.14 -1.39
C TRP A 500 -5.52 13.92 -2.15
N THR A 501 -6.82 13.83 -2.40
CA THR A 501 -7.39 12.72 -3.18
C THR A 501 -6.82 12.70 -4.60
N PHE A 502 -6.71 13.88 -5.24
CA PHE A 502 -6.09 14.01 -6.55
C PHE A 502 -4.62 13.59 -6.53
N LEU A 503 -3.83 14.13 -5.60
CA LEU A 503 -2.40 13.80 -5.49
C LEU A 503 -2.17 12.33 -5.14
N PHE A 504 -3.06 11.72 -4.35
CA PHE A 504 -3.01 10.29 -4.05
C PHE A 504 -3.08 9.45 -5.33
N PHE A 505 -4.09 9.69 -6.17
CA PHE A 505 -4.23 8.98 -7.44
C PHE A 505 -3.11 9.31 -8.45
N LEU A 506 -2.57 10.53 -8.40
CA LEU A 506 -1.41 10.93 -9.21
C LEU A 506 -0.13 10.22 -8.78
N CYS A 507 0.06 10.00 -7.47
CA CYS A 507 1.25 9.35 -6.92
C CYS A 507 1.27 7.83 -7.12
N ILE A 508 0.12 7.18 -7.34
CA ILE A 508 0.05 5.71 -7.48
C ILE A 508 0.91 5.17 -8.64
N PRO A 509 0.80 5.67 -9.88
CA PRO A 509 1.63 5.18 -10.98
C PRO A 509 3.13 5.37 -10.76
N VAL A 510 3.52 6.46 -10.07
CA VAL A 510 4.92 6.76 -9.75
C VAL A 510 5.44 5.80 -8.68
N MET A 511 4.68 5.52 -7.63
CA MET A 511 5.13 4.58 -6.60
C MET A 511 5.16 3.14 -7.12
N ASN A 512 4.19 2.75 -7.94
CA ASN A 512 4.12 1.43 -8.55
C ASN A 512 5.33 1.14 -9.46
N SER A 513 5.92 2.16 -10.11
CA SER A 513 7.14 1.98 -10.91
C SER A 513 8.43 1.90 -10.08
N LEU A 514 8.44 2.43 -8.85
CA LEU A 514 9.61 2.39 -7.95
C LEU A 514 9.69 1.08 -7.17
N PHE A 515 8.57 0.44 -6.84
CA PHE A 515 8.51 -0.83 -6.09
C PHE A 515 8.67 -2.07 -6.98
N LEU A 516 9.70 -2.09 -7.82
CA LEU A 516 10.06 -3.29 -8.60
C LEU A 516 11.04 -4.15 -7.82
N THR A 517 10.59 -5.28 -7.29
CA THR A 517 11.48 -6.34 -6.83
C THR A 517 12.16 -6.98 -8.04
N GLU A 518 13.40 -7.45 -7.89
CA GLU A 518 14.33 -7.95 -8.92
C GLU A 518 13.78 -9.02 -9.90
N THR A 519 12.54 -9.48 -9.75
CA THR A 519 11.84 -10.38 -10.65
C THR A 519 10.98 -9.61 -11.65
N PHE A 520 11.42 -9.64 -12.92
CA PHE A 520 10.68 -9.33 -14.15
C PHE A 520 9.57 -8.26 -14.09
N SER A 521 9.90 -7.12 -14.68
CA SER A 521 9.10 -5.94 -15.04
C SER A 521 7.59 -6.16 -15.25
N PHE A 522 6.80 -6.28 -14.18
CA PHE A 522 5.35 -6.06 -14.25
C PHE A 522 4.87 -5.25 -13.06
N SER A 523 4.37 -4.06 -13.38
CA SER A 523 3.68 -3.15 -12.49
C SER A 523 2.23 -3.58 -12.33
N HIS A 524 1.57 -3.14 -11.25
CA HIS A 524 0.12 -3.27 -11.09
C HIS A 524 -0.60 -2.40 -12.14
N LEU A 525 -0.58 -2.79 -13.41
CA LEU A 525 -1.01 -1.95 -14.53
C LEU A 525 -2.48 -1.57 -14.43
N TRP A 526 -3.31 -2.51 -13.96
CA TRP A 526 -4.73 -2.26 -13.66
C TRP A 526 -4.88 -1.10 -12.68
N LEU A 527 -4.05 -1.05 -11.63
CA LEU A 527 -4.08 -0.01 -10.62
C LEU A 527 -3.74 1.36 -11.21
N ASN A 528 -2.78 1.43 -12.15
CA ASN A 528 -2.41 2.67 -12.82
C ASN A 528 -3.56 3.23 -13.66
N TRP A 529 -4.25 2.37 -14.42
CA TRP A 529 -5.40 2.81 -15.22
C TRP A 529 -6.58 3.22 -14.34
N SER A 530 -6.88 2.44 -13.30
CA SER A 530 -7.91 2.78 -12.32
C SER A 530 -7.61 4.12 -11.62
N SER A 531 -6.35 4.36 -11.24
CA SER A 531 -5.98 5.62 -10.59
C SER A 531 -6.09 6.81 -11.54
N LEU A 532 -5.72 6.66 -12.82
CA LEU A 532 -5.88 7.73 -13.83
C LEU A 532 -7.34 8.09 -14.08
N ILE A 533 -8.24 7.10 -14.16
CA ILE A 533 -9.69 7.34 -14.32
C ILE A 533 -10.24 8.11 -13.11
N LEU A 534 -9.88 7.68 -11.90
CA LEU A 534 -10.33 8.33 -10.66
C LEU A 534 -9.74 9.74 -10.51
N LEU A 535 -8.48 9.95 -10.93
CA LEU A 535 -7.84 11.26 -10.99
C LEU A 535 -8.64 12.26 -11.83
N ILE A 536 -9.04 11.84 -13.04
CA ILE A 536 -9.85 12.65 -13.95
C ILE A 536 -11.23 12.95 -13.34
N ALA A 537 -11.88 11.94 -12.74
CA ALA A 537 -13.17 12.12 -12.08
C ALA A 537 -13.11 13.14 -10.94
N VAL A 538 -12.07 13.07 -10.09
CA VAL A 538 -11.84 14.02 -8.98
C VAL A 538 -11.61 15.45 -9.51
N TYR A 539 -10.84 15.59 -10.60
CA TYR A 539 -10.60 16.88 -11.24
C TYR A 539 -11.90 17.55 -11.71
N PHE A 540 -12.74 16.82 -12.46
CA PHE A 540 -14.02 17.34 -12.95
C PHE A 540 -14.98 17.65 -11.80
N LEU A 541 -15.09 16.77 -10.80
CA LEU A 541 -15.96 16.96 -9.65
C LEU A 541 -15.57 18.22 -8.85
N SER A 542 -14.27 18.40 -8.58
CA SER A 542 -13.75 19.60 -7.92
C SER A 542 -14.11 20.87 -8.70
N ASN A 543 -13.93 20.87 -10.02
CA ASN A 543 -14.22 22.04 -10.86
C ASN A 543 -15.71 22.38 -10.92
N ILE A 544 -16.59 21.38 -11.05
CA ILE A 544 -18.05 21.58 -11.01
C ILE A 544 -18.47 22.21 -9.68
N ILE A 545 -17.96 21.69 -8.57
CA ILE A 545 -18.28 22.20 -7.23
C ILE A 545 -17.75 23.63 -7.04
N THR A 546 -16.52 23.90 -7.49
CA THR A 546 -15.91 25.24 -7.39
C THR A 546 -16.72 26.28 -8.14
N ARG A 547 -17.10 25.99 -9.40
CA ARG A 547 -17.92 26.90 -10.22
C ARG A 547 -19.27 27.17 -9.58
N ARG A 548 -20.00 26.14 -9.15
CA ARG A 548 -21.28 26.28 -8.45
C ARG A 548 -21.18 27.14 -7.18
N ARG A 549 -20.06 27.06 -6.45
CA ARG A 549 -19.83 27.88 -5.25
C ARG A 549 -19.49 29.33 -5.60
N LEU A 550 -18.73 29.56 -6.68
CA LEU A 550 -18.45 30.91 -7.19
C LEU A 550 -19.73 31.62 -7.67
N ASP A 551 -20.60 30.91 -8.38
CA ASP A 551 -21.87 31.48 -8.88
C ASP A 551 -22.80 31.88 -7.74
N LYS A 552 -22.78 31.12 -6.63
CA LYS A 552 -23.52 31.45 -5.39
C LYS A 552 -22.84 32.50 -4.51
N GLY A 553 -21.66 33.01 -4.90
CA GLY A 553 -20.88 33.97 -4.10
C GLY A 553 -20.34 33.41 -2.78
N TRP A 554 -20.17 32.09 -2.67
CA TRP A 554 -19.69 31.43 -1.44
C TRP A 554 -18.16 31.43 -1.29
N LEU A 555 -17.42 31.62 -2.39
CA LEU A 555 -15.95 31.72 -2.46
C LEU A 555 -15.56 33.16 -2.84
#